data_AF-A0A2V9HXL9-F1
#
_entry.id   AF-A0A2V9HXL9-F1
#
_cell.length_a   1.000
_cell.length_b   1.000
_cell.length_c   1.000
_cell.angle_alpha   90.00
_cell.angle_beta   90.00
_cell.angle_gamma   90.00
#
_symmetry.space_group_name_H-M   'P 1'
#
loop_
_entity.id
_entity.type
_entity.pdbx_description
1 polymer ?
#
loop_
_entity_poly.entity_id
_entity_poly.type
_entity_poly.pdbx_seq_one_letter_code
_entity_poly.pdbx_strand_id
1 'polypeptide(L)'
;MELLNARRALDYLSARDDIDRHRIGATGRSGGGMTTFFLAALDDRVKASAPVSGVLSTEGWVKQRLTSAHCDCQYPVNSYGLLYSEIGALTAPRAQLCAMPTRIAAFPWTPSIRRWIKCARSTASTRPRARCARQ
;
A
#
# COMPACT_ATOMS: atom_id res chain seq x y z
N MET A 1 -13.27 -0.85 8.30
CA MET A 1 -13.73 0.46 8.88
C MET A 1 -12.61 1.50 8.84
N GLU A 2 -11.39 1.10 9.17
CA GLU A 2 -10.14 1.84 9.29
C GLU A 2 -9.82 2.71 8.08
N LEU A 3 -9.99 2.16 6.86
CA LEU A 3 -9.69 2.90 5.63
C LEU A 3 -10.63 4.08 5.39
N LEU A 4 -11.92 3.93 5.78
CA LEU A 4 -12.88 5.01 5.68
C LEU A 4 -12.52 6.14 6.67
N ASN A 5 -12.16 5.78 7.91
CA ASN A 5 -11.70 6.74 8.90
C ASN A 5 -10.45 7.50 8.42
N ALA A 6 -9.49 6.79 7.79
CA ALA A 6 -8.32 7.42 7.21
C ALA A 6 -8.66 8.39 6.06
N ARG A 7 -9.63 8.06 5.21
CA ARG A 7 -10.10 9.00 4.17
C ARG A 7 -10.82 10.22 4.76
N ARG A 8 -11.61 10.04 5.82
CA ARG A 8 -12.25 11.16 6.55
C ARG A 8 -11.20 12.06 7.21
N ALA A 9 -10.10 11.50 7.72
CA ALA A 9 -8.98 12.30 8.21
C ALA A 9 -8.35 13.16 7.11
N LEU A 10 -8.23 12.64 5.88
CA LEU A 10 -7.79 13.45 4.73
C LEU A 10 -8.77 14.58 4.40
N ASP A 11 -10.08 14.32 4.50
CA ASP A 11 -11.10 15.37 4.30
C ASP A 11 -10.92 16.50 5.31
N TYR A 12 -10.75 16.16 6.59
CA TYR A 12 -10.49 17.12 7.65
C TYR A 12 -9.20 17.92 7.40
N LEU A 13 -8.08 17.25 7.13
CA LEU A 13 -6.80 17.91 6.85
C LEU A 13 -6.88 18.83 5.62
N SER A 14 -7.65 18.44 4.60
CA SER A 14 -7.79 19.23 3.36
C SER A 14 -8.68 20.47 3.54
N ALA A 15 -9.50 20.53 4.60
CA ALA A 15 -10.40 21.64 4.91
C ALA A 15 -9.77 22.68 5.85
N ARG A 16 -8.56 22.42 6.35
CA ARG A 16 -7.83 23.30 7.24
C ARG A 16 -7.00 24.30 6.46
N ASP A 17 -7.19 25.59 6.73
CA ASP A 17 -6.48 26.67 6.04
C ASP A 17 -4.98 26.73 6.41
N ASP A 18 -4.58 26.13 7.53
CA ASP A 18 -3.19 26.03 7.98
C ASP A 18 -2.42 24.83 7.40
N ILE A 19 -3.06 24.01 6.56
CA ILE A 19 -2.48 22.81 5.97
C ILE A 19 -2.41 22.94 4.44
N ASP A 20 -1.21 22.72 3.89
CA ASP A 20 -1.07 22.57 2.44
C ASP A 20 -1.63 21.21 1.98
N ARG A 21 -2.88 21.24 1.50
CA ARG A 21 -3.58 20.06 0.95
C ARG A 21 -2.84 19.38 -0.21
N HIS A 22 -1.89 20.07 -0.85
CA HIS A 22 -1.08 19.51 -1.93
C HIS A 22 0.19 18.80 -1.44
N ARG A 23 0.42 18.73 -0.12
CA ARG A 23 1.60 18.11 0.49
C ARG A 23 1.30 17.13 1.63
N ILE A 24 0.13 16.49 1.59
CA ILE A 24 -0.25 15.50 2.60
C ILE A 24 0.46 14.16 2.35
N GLY A 25 1.14 13.62 3.36
CA GLY A 25 1.73 12.28 3.36
C GLY A 25 1.05 11.34 4.36
N ALA A 26 1.24 10.03 4.20
CA ALA A 26 0.69 9.02 5.10
C ALA A 26 1.77 8.03 5.56
N THR A 27 1.75 7.65 6.84
CA THR A 27 2.63 6.64 7.42
C THR A 27 1.90 5.88 8.52
N GLY A 28 2.36 4.66 8.81
CA GLY A 28 1.81 3.84 9.86
C GLY A 28 2.57 2.52 10.01
N ARG A 29 2.48 1.92 11.19
CA ARG A 29 3.15 0.66 11.53
C ARG A 29 2.15 -0.50 11.61
N SER A 30 2.54 -1.68 11.14
CA SER A 30 1.73 -2.91 11.26
C SER A 30 0.36 -2.76 10.58
N GLY A 31 -0.75 -2.86 11.32
CA GLY A 31 -2.10 -2.53 10.81
C GLY A 31 -2.17 -1.14 10.18
N GLY A 32 -1.56 -0.13 10.81
CA GLY A 32 -1.46 1.21 10.24
C GLY A 32 -0.60 1.27 8.96
N GLY A 33 0.36 0.36 8.82
CA GLY A 33 1.15 0.21 7.59
C GLY A 33 0.30 -0.30 6.44
N MET A 34 -0.57 -1.27 6.70
CA MET A 34 -1.56 -1.72 5.70
C MET A 34 -2.59 -0.66 5.37
N THR A 35 -3.11 0.06 6.36
CA THR A 35 -4.01 1.20 6.12
C THR A 35 -3.34 2.27 5.27
N THR A 36 -2.08 2.61 5.56
CA THR A 36 -1.28 3.56 4.77
C THR A 36 -1.15 3.10 3.32
N PHE A 37 -0.85 1.82 3.12
CA PHE A 37 -0.68 1.23 1.80
C PHE A 37 -1.97 1.29 0.96
N PHE A 38 -3.11 0.88 1.52
CA PHE A 38 -4.38 0.94 0.81
C PHE A 38 -4.87 2.37 0.61
N LEU A 39 -4.67 3.25 1.59
CA LEU A 39 -5.04 4.66 1.48
C LEU A 39 -4.28 5.34 0.36
N ALA A 40 -2.97 5.10 0.27
CA ALA A 40 -2.15 5.64 -0.81
C ALA A 40 -2.62 5.15 -2.18
N ALA A 41 -2.98 3.86 -2.31
CA ALA A 41 -3.49 3.32 -3.56
C ALA A 41 -4.89 3.87 -3.95
N LEU A 42 -5.74 4.20 -2.97
CA LEU A 42 -7.13 4.58 -3.19
C LEU A 42 -7.37 6.10 -3.29
N ASP A 43 -6.55 6.92 -2.63
CA ASP A 43 -6.78 8.36 -2.49
C ASP A 43 -5.55 9.17 -2.93
N ASP A 44 -5.68 9.86 -4.07
CA ASP A 44 -4.60 10.62 -4.71
C ASP A 44 -4.17 11.87 -3.93
N ARG A 45 -4.87 12.23 -2.85
CA ARG A 45 -4.44 13.31 -1.95
C ARG A 45 -3.17 12.95 -1.19
N VAL A 46 -2.92 11.67 -0.95
CA VAL A 46 -1.66 11.20 -0.33
C VAL A 46 -0.52 11.35 -1.34
N LYS A 47 0.36 12.33 -1.19
CA LYS A 47 1.46 12.59 -2.14
C LYS A 47 2.71 11.77 -1.89
N ALA A 48 2.89 11.32 -0.65
CA ALA A 48 3.95 10.41 -0.26
C ALA A 48 3.40 9.40 0.76
N SER A 49 3.81 8.14 0.66
CA SER A 49 3.42 7.10 1.61
C SER A 49 4.61 6.33 2.14
N ALA A 50 4.58 6.00 3.43
CA ALA A 50 5.61 5.20 4.09
C ALA A 50 4.97 4.07 4.94
N PRO A 51 4.47 3.00 4.32
CA PRO A 51 3.96 1.85 5.08
C PRO A 51 5.11 1.11 5.78
N VAL A 52 5.02 0.96 7.10
CA VAL A 52 6.06 0.35 7.94
C VAL A 52 5.58 -0.98 8.53
N SER A 53 6.34 -2.07 8.37
CA SER A 53 6.05 -3.39 8.98
C SER A 53 4.62 -3.90 8.72
N GLY A 54 3.98 -3.49 7.63
CA GLY A 54 2.57 -3.80 7.34
C GLY A 54 2.40 -4.55 6.03
N VAL A 55 3.13 -4.18 4.98
CA VAL A 55 2.94 -4.71 3.63
C VAL A 55 3.87 -5.87 3.32
N LEU A 56 3.30 -6.94 2.78
CA LEU A 56 4.00 -8.06 2.16
C LEU A 56 3.45 -8.30 0.76
N SER A 57 4.16 -9.07 -0.05
CA SER A 57 3.57 -9.57 -1.29
C SER A 57 2.53 -10.64 -1.03
N THR A 58 1.63 -10.85 -1.99
CA THR A 58 0.66 -11.96 -1.94
C THR A 58 1.33 -13.30 -1.68
N GLU A 59 2.47 -13.58 -2.32
CA GLU A 59 3.25 -14.79 -2.06
C GLU A 59 3.77 -14.86 -0.62
N GLY A 60 4.26 -13.74 -0.06
CA GLY A 60 4.70 -13.66 1.33
C GLY A 60 3.56 -13.92 2.31
N TRP A 61 2.38 -13.35 2.04
CA TRP A 61 1.14 -13.58 2.79
C TRP A 61 0.75 -15.06 2.82
N VAL A 62 0.80 -15.74 1.66
CA VAL A 62 0.42 -17.15 1.53
C VAL A 62 1.46 -18.06 2.18
N LYS A 63 2.75 -17.91 1.86
CA LYS A 63 3.82 -18.80 2.35
C LYS A 63 3.93 -18.79 3.88
N GLN A 64 3.69 -17.64 4.49
CA GLN A 64 3.78 -17.46 5.93
C GLN A 64 2.45 -17.68 6.65
N ARG A 65 1.40 -18.08 5.93
CA ARG A 65 0.04 -18.33 6.46
C ARG A 65 -0.47 -17.16 7.31
N LEU A 66 -0.14 -15.95 6.88
CA LEU A 66 -0.43 -14.75 7.65
C LEU A 66 -1.93 -14.44 7.67
N THR A 67 -2.71 -15.01 6.73
CA THR A 67 -4.18 -15.01 6.74
C THR A 67 -4.80 -15.51 8.05
N SER A 68 -4.14 -16.42 8.76
CA SER A 68 -4.59 -16.90 10.08
C SER A 68 -4.02 -16.12 11.26
N ALA A 69 -3.11 -15.18 11.04
CA ALA A 69 -2.34 -14.51 12.10
C ALA A 69 -2.56 -12.98 12.17
N HIS A 70 -3.41 -12.43 11.30
CA HIS A 70 -3.67 -11.00 11.23
C HIS A 70 -5.17 -10.69 11.22
N CYS A 71 -5.50 -9.45 11.59
CA CYS A 71 -6.86 -8.95 11.56
C CYS A 71 -7.39 -8.85 10.11
N ASP A 72 -8.70 -8.96 9.98
CA ASP A 72 -9.47 -8.80 8.73
C ASP A 72 -9.11 -7.51 7.96
N CYS A 73 -8.76 -6.43 8.67
CA CYS A 73 -8.35 -5.15 8.10
C CYS A 73 -7.09 -5.21 7.20
N GLN A 74 -6.32 -6.29 7.25
CA GLN A 74 -5.15 -6.50 6.38
C GLN A 74 -5.53 -7.06 5.00
N TYR A 75 -6.78 -7.52 4.85
CA TYR A 75 -7.30 -8.15 3.63
C TYR A 75 -8.36 -7.28 2.97
N PRO A 76 -8.12 -6.82 1.73
CA PRO A 76 -9.16 -6.14 0.99
C PRO A 76 -10.18 -7.17 0.49
N VAL A 77 -11.42 -6.74 0.29
CA VAL A 77 -12.38 -7.51 -0.53
C VAL A 77 -11.86 -7.50 -1.97
N ASN A 78 -11.15 -8.56 -2.34
CA ASN A 78 -10.36 -8.63 -3.57
C ASN A 78 -11.11 -9.37 -4.70
N SER A 79 -12.29 -8.90 -5.07
CA SER A 79 -13.13 -9.52 -6.10
C SER A 79 -12.44 -9.63 -7.48
N TYR A 80 -11.45 -8.78 -7.73
CA TYR A 80 -10.69 -8.76 -8.98
C TYR A 80 -9.40 -9.60 -8.94
N GLY A 81 -9.08 -10.22 -7.80
CA GLY A 81 -7.90 -11.08 -7.65
C GLY A 81 -6.56 -10.35 -7.81
N LEU A 82 -6.50 -9.06 -7.48
CA LEU A 82 -5.28 -8.26 -7.58
C LEU A 82 -4.22 -8.72 -6.59
N LEU A 83 -2.97 -8.76 -7.03
CA LEU A 83 -1.84 -8.96 -6.14
C LEU A 83 -1.55 -7.69 -5.34
N TYR A 84 -0.99 -7.82 -4.13
CA TYR A 84 -0.55 -6.65 -3.35
C TYR A 84 0.48 -5.80 -4.12
N SER A 85 1.29 -6.40 -5.00
CA SER A 85 2.19 -5.65 -5.88
C SER A 85 1.45 -4.78 -6.90
N GLU A 86 0.28 -5.22 -7.37
CA GLU A 86 -0.54 -4.46 -8.33
C GLU A 86 -1.29 -3.33 -7.63
N ILE A 87 -1.84 -3.61 -6.44
CA ILE A 87 -2.47 -2.58 -5.60
C ILE A 87 -1.45 -1.49 -5.26
N GLY A 88 -0.24 -1.88 -4.86
CA GLY A 88 0.83 -0.93 -4.58
C GLY A 88 1.26 -0.12 -5.80
N ALA A 89 1.22 -0.70 -7.00
CA ALA A 89 1.55 0.00 -8.24
C ALA A 89 0.55 1.11 -8.60
N LEU A 90 -0.66 1.10 -8.02
CA LEU A 90 -1.64 2.19 -8.16
C LEU A 90 -1.18 3.49 -7.47
N THR A 91 -0.20 3.42 -6.56
CA THR A 91 0.37 4.62 -5.96
C THR A 91 1.29 5.37 -6.95
N ALA A 92 1.80 4.70 -7.99
CA ALA A 92 2.64 5.36 -8.98
C ALA A 92 1.87 6.45 -9.74
N PRO A 93 2.50 7.59 -10.07
CA PRO A 93 3.91 7.93 -9.91
C PRO A 93 4.27 8.57 -8.55
N ARG A 94 3.35 8.58 -7.56
CA ARG A 94 3.56 9.20 -6.24
C ARG A 94 4.60 8.43 -5.43
N ALA A 95 5.29 9.13 -4.53
CA ALA A 95 6.40 8.55 -3.77
C ALA A 95 5.90 7.51 -2.75
N GLN A 96 6.59 6.37 -2.68
CA GLN A 96 6.26 5.30 -1.75
C GLN A 96 7.52 4.60 -1.22
N LEU A 97 7.67 4.58 0.11
CA LEU A 97 8.77 3.94 0.82
C LEU A 97 8.25 2.81 1.70
N CYS A 98 8.52 1.56 1.32
CA CYS A 98 8.12 0.40 2.14
C CYS A 98 9.24 0.04 3.11
N ALA A 99 9.00 0.23 4.41
CA ALA A 99 9.99 -0.06 5.44
C ALA A 99 9.64 -1.36 6.18
N MET A 100 10.58 -2.31 6.20
CA MET A 100 10.40 -3.61 6.87
C MET A 100 11.54 -3.89 7.85
N PRO A 101 11.24 -4.48 9.02
CA PRO A 101 12.25 -4.88 9.98
C PRO A 101 12.96 -6.14 9.49
N THR A 102 14.29 -6.17 9.56
CA THR A 102 15.10 -7.30 9.06
C THR A 102 15.15 -8.49 10.01
N ARG A 103 14.68 -8.33 11.25
CA ARG A 103 14.77 -9.34 12.31
C ARG A 103 13.44 -9.98 12.71
N ILE A 104 12.35 -9.68 12.00
CA ILE A 104 11.05 -10.31 12.26
C ILE A 104 10.86 -11.45 11.27
N ALA A 105 10.79 -12.68 11.80
CA ALA A 105 10.62 -13.91 11.01
C ALA A 105 9.33 -13.93 10.17
N ALA A 106 8.30 -13.17 10.60
CA ALA A 106 7.03 -13.00 9.88
C ALA A 106 7.09 -11.98 8.71
N PHE A 107 8.24 -11.35 8.48
CA PHE A 107 8.43 -10.39 7.37
C PHE A 107 9.82 -10.57 6.70
N PRO A 108 10.16 -11.76 6.17
CA PRO A 108 11.37 -11.94 5.39
C PRO A 108 11.35 -10.98 4.20
N TRP A 109 12.48 -10.33 3.93
CA TRP A 109 12.65 -9.43 2.80
C TRP A 109 12.55 -10.25 1.50
N THR A 110 11.35 -10.41 0.97
CA THR A 110 11.10 -11.31 -0.16
C THR A 110 11.43 -10.64 -1.50
N PRO A 111 11.82 -11.42 -2.54
CA PRO A 111 12.05 -10.94 -3.92
C PRO A 111 10.91 -10.12 -4.54
N SER A 112 9.73 -10.17 -3.93
CA SER A 112 8.48 -9.61 -4.40
C SER A 112 8.33 -8.08 -4.25
N ILE A 113 9.10 -7.41 -3.38
CA ILE A 113 9.21 -5.93 -3.40
C ILE A 113 9.82 -5.48 -4.74
N ARG A 114 10.75 -6.25 -5.33
CA ARG A 114 11.29 -5.94 -6.66
C ARG A 114 10.21 -6.03 -7.75
N ARG A 115 9.25 -6.95 -7.64
CA ARG A 115 8.15 -7.10 -8.60
C ARG A 115 7.17 -5.92 -8.51
N TRP A 116 6.91 -5.43 -7.30
CA TRP A 116 6.16 -4.19 -7.10
C TRP A 116 6.86 -2.98 -7.72
N ILE A 117 8.17 -2.79 -7.47
CA ILE A 117 8.93 -1.70 -8.09
C ILE A 117 8.87 -1.78 -9.63
N LYS A 118 8.96 -2.98 -10.21
CA LYS A 118 8.78 -3.19 -11.65
C LYS A 118 7.37 -2.80 -12.12
N CYS A 119 6.33 -3.26 -11.43
CA CYS A 119 4.94 -2.96 -11.76
C CYS A 119 4.63 -1.45 -11.65
N ALA A 120 5.16 -0.78 -10.61
CA ALA A 120 5.04 0.66 -10.43
C ALA A 120 5.77 1.46 -11.53
N ARG A 121 6.92 0.97 -12.01
CA ARG A 121 7.65 1.59 -13.13
C ARG A 121 6.90 1.43 -14.46
N SER A 122 6.24 0.29 -14.70
CA SER A 122 5.41 0.10 -15.89
C SER A 122 4.11 0.91 -15.86
N THR A 123 3.50 1.08 -14.68
CA THR A 123 2.31 1.95 -14.54
C THR A 123 2.67 3.43 -14.64
N ALA A 124 3.87 3.83 -14.23
CA ALA A 124 4.36 5.19 -14.43
C ALA A 124 4.67 5.53 -15.91
N SER A 125 4.98 4.54 -16.75
CA SER A 125 5.34 4.74 -18.16
C SER A 125 4.19 4.59 -19.16
N THR A 126 3.02 4.09 -18.76
CA THR A 126 1.88 3.84 -19.66
C THR A 126 0.56 4.39 -19.08
N ARG A 127 -0.25 5.04 -19.93
CA ARG A 127 -1.65 5.41 -19.62
C ARG A 127 -2.46 4.18 -19.16
N PRO A 128 -3.49 4.35 -18.32
CA PRO A 128 -3.91 3.33 -17.36
C PRO A 128 -4.60 2.13 -18.01
N ARG A 129 -4.36 0.96 -17.43
CA ARG A 129 -4.93 -0.38 -17.72
C ARG A 129 -4.17 -1.23 -18.73
N ALA A 130 -3.01 -1.77 -18.32
CA ALA A 130 -2.51 -3.00 -18.93
C ALA A 130 -1.91 -3.92 -17.85
N ARG A 131 -2.43 -5.15 -17.81
CA ARG A 131 -2.12 -6.24 -16.87
C ARG A 131 -0.61 -6.43 -16.69
N CYS A 132 -0.11 -6.22 -15.49
CA CYS A 132 1.21 -6.71 -15.08
C CYS A 132 1.14 -8.15 -14.51
N ALA A 133 -0.02 -8.81 -14.60
CA ALA A 133 -0.37 -10.01 -13.85
C ALA A 133 0.12 -11.37 -14.41
N ARG A 134 0.88 -11.45 -15.52
CA ARG A 134 1.17 -12.76 -16.17
C ARG A 134 2.61 -12.98 -16.65
N GLN A 135 3.62 -12.54 -15.90
CA GLN A 135 5.00 -13.01 -16.06
C GLN A 135 5.68 -13.17 -14.71
#